data_AF-X8DXY0-F1
#
_entry.id   AF-X8DXY0-F1
#
_cell.length_a   1.000
_cell.length_b   1.000
_cell.length_c   1.000
_cell.angle_alpha   90.00
_cell.angle_beta   90.00
_cell.angle_gamma   90.00
#
_symmetry.space_group_name_H-M   'P 1'
#
loop_
_entity.id
_entity.type
_entity.pdbx_description
1 polymer ?
#
loop_
_entity_poly.entity_id
_entity_poly.type
_entity_poly.pdbx_seq_one_letter_code
_entity_poly.pdbx_strand_id
1 'polypeptide(L)'
;MPEAARQLIRAFWPGALSLVIQHAPSLQWDLGNARGTVMLRMPLHPVAIEVLREVGPMAVSSANISGQRPAVAVGDARRQLGDLVDVYLDAALRRAGSLHDCGLDWP
;
A
#
# COMPACT_ATOMS: atom_id res chain seq x y z
N MET A 1 -4.01 -12.14 16.68
CA MET A 1 -2.75 -11.92 15.95
C MET A 1 -1.63 -12.72 16.63
N PRO A 2 -0.83 -13.50 15.88
CA PRO A 2 0.32 -14.25 16.41
C PRO A 2 1.40 -13.33 17.00
N GLU A 3 2.16 -13.83 17.98
CA GLU A 3 3.20 -13.02 18.63
C GLU A 3 4.36 -12.69 17.70
N ALA A 4 4.74 -13.59 16.79
CA ALA A 4 5.77 -13.33 15.78
C ALA A 4 5.43 -12.12 14.89
N ALA A 5 4.16 -11.97 14.48
CA ALA A 5 3.71 -10.81 13.71
C ALA A 5 3.86 -9.51 14.51
N ARG A 6 3.54 -9.52 15.82
CA ARG A 6 3.75 -8.35 16.69
C ARG A 6 5.22 -7.97 16.81
N GLN A 7 6.11 -8.95 16.92
CA GLN A 7 7.54 -8.70 17.00
C GLN A 7 8.07 -8.06 15.71
N LEU A 8 7.66 -8.58 14.54
CA LEU A 8 8.02 -8.01 13.24
C LEU A 8 7.49 -6.57 13.09
N ILE A 9 6.25 -6.31 13.47
CA ILE A 9 5.66 -4.96 13.45
C ILE A 9 6.52 -4.00 14.29
N ARG A 10 6.83 -4.36 15.55
CA ARG A 10 7.64 -3.52 16.44
C ARG A 10 9.04 -3.23 15.89
N ALA A 11 9.62 -4.16 15.13
CA ALA A 11 10.98 -4.03 14.60
C ALA A 11 11.05 -3.25 13.29
N PHE A 12 10.04 -3.36 12.42
CA PHE A 12 10.14 -2.89 11.02
C PHE A 12 9.07 -1.89 10.59
N TRP A 13 8.08 -1.57 11.43
CA TRP A 13 7.11 -0.50 11.14
C TRP A 13 7.41 0.78 11.92
N PRO A 14 7.28 1.96 11.30
CA PRO A 14 7.02 2.20 9.86
C PRO A 14 8.21 1.79 8.97
N GLY A 15 7.93 1.20 7.80
CA GLY A 15 8.98 0.68 6.92
C GLY A 15 8.48 -0.19 5.78
N ALA A 16 9.39 -1.00 5.22
CA ALA A 16 9.15 -1.84 4.05
C ALA A 16 8.45 -3.18 4.37
N LEU A 17 8.16 -3.48 5.65
CA LEU A 17 7.52 -4.73 6.03
C LEU A 17 6.05 -4.75 5.59
N SER A 18 5.66 -5.88 5.00
CA SER A 18 4.27 -6.20 4.66
C SER A 18 3.88 -7.51 5.32
N LEU A 19 2.68 -7.59 5.91
CA LEU A 19 2.21 -8.77 6.62
C LEU A 19 0.85 -9.20 6.10
N VAL A 20 0.72 -10.48 5.72
CA VAL A 20 -0.57 -11.10 5.45
C VAL A 20 -1.09 -11.70 6.75
N ILE A 21 -2.25 -11.24 7.21
CA ILE A 21 -2.89 -11.71 8.45
C ILE A 21 -4.37 -11.98 8.22
N GLN A 22 -4.99 -12.79 9.09
CA GLN A 22 -6.45 -12.93 9.12
C GLN A 22 -7.08 -11.59 9.50
N HIS A 23 -8.11 -11.16 8.76
CA HIS A 23 -8.80 -9.91 9.08
C HIS A 23 -9.59 -10.04 10.39
N ALA A 24 -9.84 -8.91 11.04
CA ALA A 24 -10.73 -8.89 12.19
C ALA A 24 -12.17 -9.19 11.74
N PRO A 25 -12.98 -9.92 12.52
CA PRO A 25 -14.40 -10.13 12.19
C PRO A 25 -15.21 -8.83 12.11
N SER A 26 -14.75 -7.77 12.78
CA SER A 26 -15.36 -6.45 12.76
C SER A 26 -14.98 -5.61 11.53
N LEU A 27 -14.09 -6.10 10.67
CA LEU A 27 -13.69 -5.37 9.46
C LEU A 27 -14.83 -5.45 8.43
N GLN A 28 -15.42 -4.30 8.11
CA GLN A 28 -16.54 -4.20 7.16
C GLN A 28 -16.10 -3.98 5.70
N TRP A 29 -14.83 -4.24 5.38
CA TRP A 29 -14.30 -4.05 4.03
C TRP A 29 -14.65 -5.25 3.16
N ASP A 30 -15.03 -5.01 1.91
CA ASP A 30 -15.11 -6.06 0.89
C ASP A 30 -13.70 -6.43 0.45
N LEU A 31 -13.25 -7.60 0.91
CA LEU A 31 -11.93 -8.15 0.60
C LEU A 31 -11.96 -9.12 -0.59
N GLY A 32 -13.11 -9.25 -1.28
CA GLY A 32 -13.29 -10.19 -2.37
C GLY A 32 -12.89 -11.63 -2.00
N ASN A 33 -12.13 -12.28 -2.88
CA ASN A 33 -11.71 -13.68 -2.72
C ASN A 33 -10.49 -13.87 -1.77
N ALA A 34 -10.18 -12.92 -0.89
CA ALA A 34 -8.97 -12.94 -0.05
C ALA A 34 -8.95 -14.02 1.05
N ARG A 35 -9.89 -14.96 1.06
CA ARG A 35 -9.97 -16.13 1.98
C ARG A 35 -9.82 -15.75 3.46
N GLY A 36 -10.40 -14.63 3.85
CA GLY A 36 -10.34 -14.15 5.22
C GLY A 36 -9.02 -13.47 5.61
N THR A 37 -8.11 -13.21 4.67
CA THR A 37 -6.84 -12.53 4.92
C THR A 37 -6.78 -11.12 4.35
N VAL A 38 -5.89 -10.31 4.91
CA VAL A 38 -5.57 -8.96 4.45
C VAL A 38 -4.06 -8.75 4.55
N MET A 39 -3.50 -8.06 3.56
CA MET A 39 -2.11 -7.60 3.59
C MET A 39 -2.06 -6.18 4.17
N LEU A 40 -1.26 -6.00 5.22
CA LEU A 40 -1.07 -4.72 5.90
C LEU A 40 0.37 -4.25 5.77
N ARG A 41 0.57 -2.93 5.69
CA ARG A 41 1.86 -2.26 5.81
C ARG A 41 1.69 -0.89 6.47
N MET A 42 2.73 -0.41 7.15
CA MET A 42 2.83 0.98 7.61
C MET A 42 3.97 1.66 6.85
N PRO A 43 3.69 2.53 5.85
CA PRO A 43 4.73 3.09 4.99
C PRO A 43 5.63 4.07 5.76
N LEU A 44 6.94 4.02 5.48
CA LEU A 44 7.89 5.06 5.91
C LEU A 44 8.01 6.13 4.83
N HIS A 45 6.95 6.91 4.63
CA HIS A 45 6.95 8.06 3.74
C HIS A 45 6.19 9.22 4.39
N PRO A 46 6.81 10.39 4.63
CA PRO A 46 6.18 11.49 5.36
C PRO A 46 4.80 11.87 4.82
N VAL A 47 4.69 12.08 3.50
CA VAL A 47 3.40 12.43 2.88
C VAL A 47 2.36 11.32 3.00
N ALA A 48 2.75 10.04 2.90
CA ALA A 48 1.80 8.94 3.06
C ALA A 48 1.30 8.86 4.51
N ILE A 49 2.17 9.11 5.49
CA ILE A 49 1.80 9.15 6.90
C ILE A 49 0.82 10.29 7.18
N GLU A 50 1.07 11.50 6.66
CA GLU A 50 0.14 12.62 6.86
C GLU A 50 -1.23 12.35 6.21
N VAL A 51 -1.26 11.78 4.99
CA VAL A 51 -2.52 11.37 4.38
C VAL A 51 -3.25 10.35 5.25
N LEU A 52 -2.58 9.29 5.71
CA LEU A 52 -3.18 8.25 6.55
C LEU A 52 -3.66 8.78 7.91
N ARG A 53 -3.06 9.84 8.45
CA ARG A 53 -3.53 10.49 9.68
C ARG A 53 -4.85 11.21 9.49
N GLU A 54 -5.02 11.86 8.34
CA GLU A 54 -6.23 12.62 8.02
C GLU A 54 -7.38 11.70 7.56
N VAL A 55 -7.08 10.70 6.73
CA VAL A 55 -8.12 9.86 6.08
C VAL A 55 -8.33 8.50 6.75
N GLY A 56 -7.40 8.08 7.60
CA GLY A 56 -7.39 6.74 8.19
C GLY A 56 -6.81 5.66 7.26
N PRO A 57 -7.01 4.37 7.60
CA PRO A 57 -6.51 3.25 6.81
C PRO A 57 -7.07 3.25 5.39
N MET A 58 -6.22 2.96 4.40
CA MET A 58 -6.61 2.93 2.99
C MET A 58 -6.32 1.56 2.37
N ALA A 59 -7.24 1.07 1.54
CA ALA A 59 -6.95 0.05 0.55
C ALA A 59 -6.17 0.70 -0.61
N VAL A 60 -5.01 0.16 -0.95
CA VAL A 60 -4.13 0.72 -1.97
C VAL A 60 -3.58 -0.38 -2.88
N SER A 61 -3.42 -0.07 -4.16
CA SER A 61 -2.70 -0.88 -5.15
C SER A 61 -1.47 -0.11 -5.65
N SER A 62 -0.69 -0.75 -6.51
CA SER A 62 0.28 -0.04 -7.35
C SER A 62 -0.43 0.95 -8.27
N ALA A 63 0.23 2.07 -8.57
CA ALA A 63 -0.30 3.15 -9.39
C ALA A 63 -0.09 2.82 -10.87
N ASN A 64 -0.92 1.93 -11.41
CA ASN A 64 -0.94 1.57 -12.82
C ASN A 64 -2.27 0.98 -13.28
N ILE A 65 -2.47 0.98 -14.60
CA ILE A 65 -3.46 0.11 -15.24
C ILE A 65 -2.97 -1.33 -15.11
N SER A 66 -3.88 -2.28 -14.86
CA SER A 66 -3.54 -3.69 -14.76
C SER A 66 -2.74 -4.18 -15.98
N GLY A 67 -1.69 -4.98 -15.74
CA GLY A 67 -0.78 -5.48 -16.77
C GLY A 67 0.31 -4.50 -17.23
N GLN A 68 0.30 -3.26 -16.76
CA GLN A 68 1.34 -2.27 -17.06
C GLN A 68 2.32 -2.11 -15.90
N ARG A 69 3.49 -1.51 -16.17
CA ARG A 69 4.46 -1.22 -15.12
C ARG A 69 3.92 -0.16 -14.14
N PRO A 70 4.13 -0.33 -12.82
CA PRO A 70 3.84 0.70 -11.82
C PRO A 70 4.57 2.00 -12.11
N ALA A 71 3.85 3.12 -12.00
CA ALA A 71 4.45 4.43 -12.10
C ALA A 71 5.28 4.76 -10.85
N VAL A 72 6.50 5.25 -11.06
CA VAL A 72 7.41 5.73 -9.99
C VAL A 72 7.53 7.25 -9.95
N ALA A 73 6.92 7.93 -10.92
CA ALA A 73 6.84 9.39 -11.01
C ALA A 73 5.41 9.81 -11.32
N VAL A 74 4.99 10.95 -10.76
CA VAL A 74 3.61 11.46 -10.93
C VAL A 74 3.24 11.66 -12.40
N GLY A 75 4.20 12.07 -13.24
CA GLY A 75 3.98 12.28 -14.66
C GLY A 75 3.64 10.98 -15.40
N ASP A 76 4.24 9.86 -14.99
CA ASP A 76 3.97 8.54 -15.57
C ASP A 76 2.60 8.06 -15.13
N ALA A 77 2.27 8.23 -13.84
CA ALA A 77 0.97 7.89 -13.27
C ALA A 77 -0.16 8.68 -13.97
N ARG A 78 0.03 9.99 -14.20
CA ARG A 78 -0.97 10.83 -14.87
C ARG A 78 -1.16 10.46 -16.33
N ARG A 79 -0.09 10.13 -17.05
CA ARG A 79 -0.21 9.64 -18.45
C ARG A 79 -0.97 8.33 -18.53
N GLN A 80 -0.84 7.48 -17.52
CA GLN A 80 -1.44 6.16 -17.52
C GLN A 80 -2.89 6.16 -17.02
N LEU A 81 -3.16 6.80 -15.89
CA LEU A 81 -4.45 6.74 -15.22
C LEU A 81 -5.39 7.90 -15.61
N GLY A 82 -4.85 9.03 -16.09
CA GLY A 82 -5.63 10.17 -16.58
C GLY A 82 -6.74 10.60 -15.63
N ASP A 83 -7.95 10.69 -16.16
CA ASP A 83 -9.13 11.15 -15.41
C ASP A 83 -9.78 10.05 -14.55
N LEU A 84 -9.19 8.84 -14.49
CA LEU A 84 -9.64 7.78 -13.58
C LEU A 84 -9.24 8.05 -12.12
N VAL A 85 -8.37 9.04 -11.90
CA VAL A 85 -7.86 9.42 -10.58
C VAL A 85 -8.09 10.91 -10.38
N ASP A 86 -8.82 11.25 -9.32
CA ASP A 86 -9.17 12.65 -9.02
C ASP A 86 -7.95 13.46 -8.54
N VAL A 87 -7.02 12.81 -7.83
CA VAL A 87 -5.91 13.48 -7.14
C VAL A 87 -4.59 12.75 -7.33
N TYR A 88 -3.57 13.51 -7.74
CA TYR A 88 -2.20 13.06 -7.86
C TYR A 88 -1.32 13.81 -6.86
N LEU A 89 -0.64 13.07 -5.97
CA LEU A 89 0.31 13.62 -5.01
C LEU A 89 1.74 13.40 -5.50
N ASP A 90 2.45 14.48 -5.84
CA ASP A 90 3.88 14.43 -6.13
C ASP A 90 4.68 14.72 -4.87
N ALA A 91 5.28 13.68 -4.31
CA ALA A 91 5.92 13.72 -3.01
C ALA A 91 7.38 13.23 -3.05
N ALA A 92 8.08 13.48 -4.15
CA ALA A 92 9.42 12.95 -4.40
C ALA A 92 10.43 13.22 -3.26
N LEU A 93 10.62 12.23 -2.38
CA LEU A 93 11.76 12.12 -1.48
C LEU A 93 12.77 11.12 -2.05
N ARG A 94 13.77 11.61 -2.79
CA ARG A 94 14.85 10.76 -3.31
C ARG A 94 15.90 10.46 -2.23
N ARG A 95 15.89 9.24 -1.70
CA ARG A 95 17.10 8.40 -1.56
C ARG A 95 16.72 6.95 -1.90
N ALA A 96 17.43 6.40 -2.88
CA ALA A 96 17.16 5.11 -3.49
C ALA A 96 17.15 3.97 -2.47
N GLY A 97 15.96 3.40 -2.25
CA GLY A 97 15.78 2.01 -1.86
C GLY A 97 14.72 1.46 -2.81
N SER A 98 15.05 0.40 -3.55
CA SER A 98 14.15 -0.15 -4.56
C SER A 98 12.77 -0.40 -3.95
N LEU A 99 11.74 0.22 -4.52
CA LEU A 99 10.38 -0.24 -4.31
C LEU A 99 10.30 -1.58 -5.04
N HIS A 100 10.57 -2.68 -4.33
CA HIS A 100 10.06 -3.97 -4.77
C HIS A 100 8.56 -3.87 -4.57
N ASP A 101 7.87 -3.63 -5.68
CA ASP A 101 6.43 -3.81 -5.76
C ASP A 101 6.15 -5.27 -5.38
N CYS A 102 5.69 -5.48 -4.15
CA CYS A 102 5.08 -6.73 -3.73
C CYS A 102 3.60 -6.76 -4.16
N GLY A 103 3.29 -6.23 -5.35
CA GLY A 103 2.13 -6.58 -6.12
C GLY A 103 2.23 -8.06 -6.47
N LEU A 104 1.84 -8.91 -5.53
CA LEU A 104 1.40 -10.25 -5.87
C LEU A 104 0.14 -10.05 -6.70
N ASP A 105 0.24 -10.37 -7.99
CA ASP A 105 -0.90 -10.72 -8.82
C ASP A 105 -1.74 -11.74 -8.02
N TRP A 106 -2.77 -11.23 -7.35
CA TRP A 106 -3.73 -12.07 -6.66
C TRP A 106 -4.77 -12.51 -7.71
N PRO A 107 -5.03 -13.81 -7.85
CA PRO A 107 -5.99 -14.33 -8.82
C PRO A 107 -7.44 -13.95 -8.50
#